data_AF-A0A945YRS9-F1
#
_entry.id   AF-A0A945YRS9-F1
#
_cell.length_a   1.000
_cell.length_b   1.000
_cell.length_c   1.000
_cell.angle_alpha   90.00
_cell.angle_beta   90.00
_cell.angle_gamma   90.00
#
_symmetry.space_group_name_H-M   'P 1'
#
loop_
_entity.id
_entity.type
_entity.pdbx_description
1 polymer ?
#
loop_
_entity_poly.entity_id
_entity_poly.type
_entity_poly.pdbx_seq_one_letter_code
_entity_poly.pdbx_strand_id
1 'polypeptide(L)' 'MIGWIGLSLLSLAYITLVTKWGKLFIPINAVASLVLTIHAFLINDTVFLLVNGFITFIVSYKWYKREYNVT' A
#
# COMPACT_ATOMS: atom_id res chain seq x y z
N MET A 1 -2.41 12.84 -11.92
CA MET A 1 -2.66 13.36 -10.54
C MET A 1 -2.89 12.23 -9.53
N ILE A 2 -3.67 11.19 -9.85
CA ILE A 2 -3.97 10.06 -8.94
C ILE A 2 -2.69 9.32 -8.46
N GLY A 3 -1.70 9.12 -9.33
CA GLY A 3 -0.43 8.49 -8.95
C GLY A 3 0.32 9.22 -7.84
N TRP A 4 0.32 10.56 -7.84
CA TRP A 4 0.95 11.35 -6.79
C TRP A 4 0.25 11.20 -5.44
N ILE A 5 -1.07 11.01 -5.44
CA ILE A 5 -1.86 10.74 -4.23
C ILE A 5 -1.48 9.37 -3.67
N GLY A 6 -1.45 8.34 -4.52
CA GLY A 6 -1.02 7.00 -4.12
C GLY A 6 0.41 6.96 -3.58
N LEU A 7 1.33 7.67 -4.25
CA LEU A 7 2.74 7.78 -3.84
C LEU A 7 2.89 8.49 -2.47
N SER A 8 2.14 9.56 -2.26
CA SER A 8 2.15 10.30 -0.99
C SER A 8 1.61 9.44 0.15
N LEU A 9 0.55 8.68 -0.11
CA LEU A 9 -0.04 7.74 0.85
C LEU A 9 0.93 6.59 1.17
N LEU A 10 1.64 6.08 0.17
CA LEU A 10 2.64 5.03 0.34
C LEU A 10 3.83 5.55 1.19
N SER A 11 4.29 6.76 0.88
CA SER A 11 5.35 7.43 1.66
C SER A 11 4.94 7.61 3.11
N LEU A 12 3.70 8.05 3.36
CA LEU A 12 3.14 8.14 4.71
C LEU A 12 3.05 6.77 5.40
N ALA A 13 2.69 5.71 4.69
CA ALA A 13 2.71 4.35 5.25
C ALA A 13 4.11 4.03 5.79
N TYR A 14 5.16 4.21 4.98
CA TYR A 14 6.53 3.94 5.42
C TYR A 14 7.00 4.86 6.55
N ILE A 15 6.55 6.11 6.60
CA ILE A 15 6.82 7.00 7.75
C ILE A 15 6.17 6.42 9.03
N THR A 16 4.91 5.97 8.94
CA THR A 16 4.22 5.36 10.08
C THR A 16 4.85 4.04 10.53
N LEU A 17 5.48 3.31 9.60
CA LEU A 17 6.25 2.10 9.89
C LEU A 17 7.48 2.38 10.76
N VAL A 18 8.23 3.44 10.43
CA VAL A 18 9.44 3.84 11.17
C VAL A 18 9.11 4.48 12.53
N THR A 19 7.86 4.89 12.72
CA THR A 19 7.38 5.53 13.96
C THR A 19 6.71 4.51 14.89
N LYS A 20 6.41 4.89 16.14
CA LYS A 20 5.62 4.10 17.12
C LYS A 20 4.22 3.66 16.64
N TRP A 21 3.80 4.10 15.45
CA TRP A 21 2.49 3.88 14.86
C TRP A 21 2.51 2.74 13.83
N GLY A 22 3.50 1.84 13.88
CA GLY A 22 3.66 0.73 12.92
C GLY A 22 2.42 -0.17 12.76
N LYS A 23 1.49 -0.19 13.72
CA LYS A 23 0.18 -0.85 13.58
C LYS A 23 -0.70 -0.25 12.47
N LEU A 24 -0.56 1.05 12.19
CA LEU A 24 -1.26 1.76 11.12
C LEU A 24 -0.60 1.60 9.75
N PHE A 25 0.62 1.04 9.69
CA PHE A 25 1.30 0.79 8.42
C PHE A 25 0.47 -0.10 7.51
N ILE A 26 0.01 -1.25 8.02
CA ILE A 26 -0.76 -2.23 7.23
C ILE A 26 -2.01 -1.56 6.63
N PRO A 27 -2.80 -0.78 7.41
CA PRO A 27 -3.90 -0.04 6.84
C PRO A 27 -3.59 0.97 5.76
N ILE A 28 -2.64 1.85 6.05
CA ILE A 28 -2.31 2.95 5.15
C ILE A 28 -1.69 2.39 3.88
N ASN A 29 -0.86 1.35 4.00
CA ASN A 29 -0.23 0.67 2.87
C ASN A 29 -1.25 -0.07 1.99
N ALA A 30 -2.29 -0.67 2.57
CA ALA A 30 -3.36 -1.32 1.81
C ALA A 30 -4.11 -0.30 0.93
N VAL A 31 -4.49 0.83 1.52
CA VAL A 31 -5.19 1.90 0.79
C VAL A 31 -4.28 2.52 -0.26
N ALA A 32 -3.00 2.76 0.05
CA ALA A 32 -2.03 3.31 -0.88
C ALA A 32 -1.84 2.41 -2.10
N SER A 33 -1.65 1.10 -1.86
CA SER A 33 -1.43 0.10 -2.90
C SER A 33 -2.68 -0.07 -3.78
N LEU A 34 -3.89 0.00 -3.22
CA LEU A 34 -5.13 0.02 -4.00
C LEU A 34 -5.22 1.24 -4.92
N VAL A 35 -4.92 2.43 -4.42
CA VAL A 35 -4.94 3.67 -5.22
C VAL A 35 -3.89 3.61 -6.34
N LEU A 36 -2.69 3.10 -6.05
CA LEU A 36 -1.64 2.90 -7.05
C LEU A 36 -2.00 1.82 -8.08
N THR A 37 -2.70 0.76 -7.67
CA THR A 37 -3.18 -0.28 -8.60
C THR A 37 -4.24 0.28 -9.56
N ILE A 38 -5.21 1.06 -9.04
CA ILE A 38 -6.20 1.76 -9.87
C ILE A 38 -5.50 2.73 -10.81
N HIS A 39 -4.51 3.48 -10.31
CA HIS A 39 -3.75 4.38 -11.15
C HIS A 39 -3.03 3.62 -12.28
N ALA A 40 -2.32 2.55 -11.96
CA ALA A 40 -1.59 1.71 -12.93
C ALA A 40 -2.52 1.13 -14.00
N PHE A 41 -3.74 0.73 -13.62
CA PHE A 41 -4.77 0.28 -14.56
C PHE A 41 -5.16 1.38 -15.55
N LEU A 42 -5.32 2.63 -15.09
CA LEU A 42 -5.69 3.76 -15.94
C LEU A 42 -4.61 4.16 -16.95
N ILE A 43 -3.33 3.95 -16.63
CA ILE A 43 -2.18 4.23 -17.52
C ILE A 43 -1.74 2.99 -18.33
N ASN A 44 -2.42 1.84 -18.18
CA ASN A 44 -2.05 0.55 -18.76
C ASN A 44 -0.61 0.12 -18.45
N ASP A 45 -0.07 0.52 -17.30
CA ASP A 45 1.26 0.09 -16.86
C ASP A 45 1.16 -1.30 -16.22
N THR A 46 1.45 -2.32 -17.04
CA THR A 46 1.32 -3.72 -16.65
C THR A 46 2.28 -4.11 -15.52
N VAL A 47 3.48 -3.52 -15.49
CA VAL A 47 4.50 -3.82 -14.47
C VAL A 47 4.05 -3.24 -13.13
N PHE A 48 3.64 -1.98 -13.13
CA PHE A 48 3.16 -1.31 -11.91
C PHE A 48 1.89 -1.96 -11.38
N LEU A 49 0.99 -2.41 -12.26
CA LEU A 49 -0.25 -3.09 -11.88
C LEU A 49 0.05 -4.44 -11.21
N LEU A 50 0.97 -5.25 -11.76
CA LEU A 50 1.35 -6.53 -11.16
C LEU A 50 1.97 -6.35 -9.77
N VAL A 51 2.91 -5.42 -9.64
CA VAL A 51 3.61 -5.18 -8.37
C VAL A 51 2.64 -4.64 -7.31
N ASN A 52 1.87 -3.60 -7.61
CA ASN A 52 0.94 -3.02 -6.64
C ASN A 52 -0.24 -3.96 -6.33
N GLY A 53 -0.70 -4.75 -7.31
CA GLY A 53 -1.70 -5.79 -7.10
C GLY A 53 -1.21 -6.87 -6.14
N PHE A 54 0.04 -7.34 -6.32
CA PHE A 54 0.65 -8.31 -5.40
C PHE A 54 0.84 -7.74 -3.99
N ILE A 55 1.34 -6.51 -3.87
CA ILE A 55 1.49 -5.83 -2.57
C ILE A 55 0.12 -5.71 -1.89
N THR A 56 -0.90 -5.27 -2.63
CA THR A 56 -2.27 -5.17 -2.12
C THR A 56 -2.77 -6.51 -1.58
N PHE A 57 -2.54 -7.60 -2.30
CA PHE A 57 -2.92 -8.94 -1.88
C PHE A 57 -2.21 -9.36 -0.58
N ILE A 58 -0.88 -9.23 -0.51
CA ILE A 58 -0.09 -9.59 0.67
C ILE A 58 -0.49 -8.75 1.89
N VAL A 59 -0.65 -7.44 1.71
CA VAL A 59 -1.03 -6.53 2.81
C VAL A 59 -2.45 -6.82 3.29
N SER A 60 -3.37 -7.11 2.38
CA SER A 60 -4.75 -7.51 2.73
C SER A 60 -4.79 -8.84 3.48
N TYR A 61 -3.95 -9.81 3.07
CA TYR A 61 -3.80 -11.07 3.78
C TYR A 61 -3.24 -10.89 5.19
N LYS A 62 -2.19 -10.07 5.35
CA LYS A 62 -1.63 -9.71 6.67
C LYS A 62 -2.64 -8.98 7.55
N TRP A 63 -3.45 -8.10 6.96
CA TRP A 63 -4.54 -7.43 7.67
C TRP A 63 -5.53 -8.47 8.19
N TYR A 64 -5.99 -9.40 7.33
CA TYR A 64 -6.97 -10.43 7.71
C TYR A 64 -6.50 -11.28 8.89
N LYS A 65 -5.22 -11.68 8.89
CA LYS A 65 -4.61 -12.42 10.00
C LYS A 65 -4.33 -11.60 11.26
N ARG A 66 -4.54 -10.27 11.24
CA ARG A 66 -4.19 -9.34 12.33
C ARG A 66 -2.73 -9.46 12.78
N GLU A 67 -1.85 -9.90 11.88
CA GLU A 67 -0.41 -9.95 12.13
C GLU A 67 0.16 -8.53 11.98
N TYR A 68 -0.12 -7.67 12.98
CA TYR A 68 0.39 -6.29 13.07
C TYR A 68 1.80 -6.21 13.68
N ASN A 69 2.47 -7.35 13.89
CA ASN A 69 3.86 -7.37 14.33
C ASN A 69 4.73 -6.94 13.16
N VAL A 70 4.97 -5.63 13.10
CA VAL A 70 5.94 -5.01 12.19
C VAL A 70 7.19 -4.52 12.95
N THR A 71 7.43 -5.10 14.13
CA THR A 71 8.66 -4.96 14.92
C THR A 71 9.51 -6.20 14.79
#